data_AF-A0A968I139-F1
#
_entry.id   AF-A0A968I139-F1
#
_cell.length_a   1.000
_cell.length_b   1.000
_cell.length_c   1.000
_cell.angle_alpha   90.00
_cell.angle_beta   90.00
_cell.angle_gamma   90.00
#
_symmetry.space_group_name_H-M   'P 1'
#
loop_
_entity.id
_entity.type
_entity.pdbx_description
1 polymer ?
#
loop_
_entity_poly.entity_id
_entity_poly.type
_entity_poly.pdbx_seq_one_letter_code
_entity_poly.pdbx_strand_id
1 'polypeptide(L)'
;MKRYLEFTDGASSKFWEITLKESTITTRYGRLGSNGQQGEKRFETVGKARAAFDKQLREKLAKGYTDPSTTPTASETVYLEHPQSERFFEVSEDNNRMRIRRGEIGKPCLVYEVSWATPNRGRTQLERLVKAWKDAGYAATQPSTSILEGSVAGQLWTDEILQHPRYASFFDLGWAGELRDQRKRLIHFPNGLAYDGDFDLEEIADMGLEAGLIIEGDVRVSGVFSQLTYTYPGSTLILGNIYAHSFGHKDSHLRVKGDVRVENIITASTTMARSRLLGARTGQLGSVPITACWANTGSHAEFL
;
A
#
# COMPACT_ATOMS: atom_id res chain seq x y z
N MET A 1 -20.97 22.29 -20.98
CA MET A 1 -19.83 21.68 -20.24
C MET A 1 -18.75 21.34 -21.23
N LYS A 2 -17.47 21.65 -20.96
CA LYS A 2 -16.35 21.37 -21.87
C LYS A 2 -15.21 20.72 -21.10
N ARG A 3 -14.52 19.75 -21.70
CA ARG A 3 -13.28 19.15 -21.18
C ARG A 3 -12.25 19.07 -22.30
N TYR A 4 -10.99 19.30 -21.95
CA TYR A 4 -9.85 19.23 -22.85
C TYR A 4 -8.80 18.34 -22.19
N LEU A 5 -8.29 17.36 -22.94
CA LEU A 5 -7.31 16.41 -22.47
C LEU A 5 -6.17 16.29 -23.48
N GLU A 6 -4.99 15.98 -22.98
CA GLU A 6 -3.77 15.77 -23.75
C GLU A 6 -3.23 14.37 -23.48
N PHE A 7 -2.51 13.82 -24.45
CA PHE A 7 -1.86 12.51 -24.36
C PHE A 7 -0.52 12.56 -25.09
N THR A 8 0.54 12.14 -24.43
CA THR A 8 1.88 12.10 -25.02
C THR A 8 2.41 10.66 -24.96
N ASP A 9 2.86 10.15 -26.09
CA ASP A 9 3.47 8.83 -26.24
C ASP A 9 4.66 8.94 -27.21
N GLY A 10 5.87 8.79 -26.67
CA GLY A 10 7.12 9.04 -27.39
C GLY A 10 7.15 10.45 -28.01
N ALA A 11 7.26 10.53 -29.34
CA ALA A 11 7.24 11.78 -30.10
C ALA A 11 5.83 12.26 -30.52
N SER A 12 4.78 11.52 -30.15
CA SER A 12 3.40 11.80 -30.53
C SER A 12 2.65 12.48 -29.39
N SER A 13 2.39 13.78 -29.55
CA SER A 13 1.58 14.57 -28.63
C SER A 13 0.22 14.84 -29.26
N LYS A 14 -0.86 14.42 -28.59
CA LYS A 14 -2.24 14.46 -29.08
C LYS A 14 -3.13 15.24 -28.11
N PHE A 15 -4.18 15.84 -28.63
CA PHE A 15 -5.24 16.42 -27.83
C PHE A 15 -6.59 15.80 -28.17
N TRP A 16 -7.49 15.78 -27.20
CA TRP A 16 -8.88 15.42 -27.36
C TRP A 16 -9.74 16.33 -26.47
N GLU A 17 -10.77 16.88 -27.05
CA GLU A 17 -11.67 17.84 -26.44
C GLU A 17 -13.10 17.35 -26.65
N ILE A 18 -13.94 17.55 -25.65
CA ILE A 18 -15.35 17.24 -25.71
C ILE A 18 -16.18 18.36 -25.10
N THR A 19 -17.22 18.77 -25.80
CA THR A 19 -18.15 19.81 -25.37
C THR A 19 -19.56 19.23 -25.40
N LEU A 20 -20.27 19.30 -24.28
CA LEU A 20 -21.70 19.02 -24.17
C LEU A 20 -22.46 20.34 -24.12
N LYS A 21 -23.36 20.53 -25.07
CA LYS A 21 -24.32 21.62 -25.13
C LYS A 21 -25.71 21.01 -25.37
N GLU A 22 -26.62 21.16 -24.40
CA GLU A 22 -27.96 20.57 -24.44
C GLU A 22 -27.92 19.05 -24.74
N SER A 23 -28.52 18.61 -25.85
CA SER A 23 -28.49 17.20 -26.29
C SER A 23 -27.42 16.91 -27.35
N THR A 24 -26.44 17.79 -27.51
CA THR A 24 -25.38 17.68 -28.52
C THR A 24 -24.01 17.57 -27.88
N ILE A 25 -23.23 16.60 -28.35
CA ILE A 25 -21.80 16.47 -28.05
C ILE A 25 -20.99 16.88 -29.28
N THR A 26 -20.04 17.80 -29.08
CA THR A 26 -19.01 18.13 -30.07
C THR A 26 -17.67 17.62 -29.56
N THR A 27 -16.96 16.83 -30.35
CA THR A 27 -15.61 16.34 -30.06
C THR A 27 -14.61 16.97 -31.01
N ARG A 28 -13.41 17.32 -30.53
CA ARG A 28 -12.30 17.83 -31.34
C ARG A 28 -11.01 17.11 -30.96
N TYR A 29 -10.24 16.63 -31.91
CA TYR A 29 -9.03 15.85 -31.62
C TYR A 29 -7.97 15.97 -32.71
N GLY A 30 -6.71 15.84 -32.35
CA GLY A 30 -5.61 15.96 -33.30
C GLY A 30 -4.24 15.91 -32.64
N ARG A 31 -3.20 16.23 -33.41
CA ARG A 31 -1.86 16.47 -32.86
C ARG A 31 -1.85 17.80 -32.13
N LEU A 32 -1.14 17.89 -31.00
CA LEU A 32 -0.91 19.16 -30.32
C LEU A 32 -0.26 20.18 -31.28
N GLY A 33 -0.77 21.41 -31.26
CA GLY A 33 -0.38 22.48 -32.20
C GLY A 33 -1.07 22.45 -33.57
N SER A 34 -1.95 21.49 -33.85
CA SER A 34 -2.78 21.47 -35.06
C SER A 34 -4.22 21.91 -34.79
N ASN A 35 -4.96 22.29 -35.84
CA ASN A 35 -6.39 22.58 -35.74
C ASN A 35 -7.23 21.35 -35.35
N GLY A 36 -6.70 20.14 -35.62
CA GLY A 36 -7.39 18.87 -35.40
C GLY A 36 -8.59 18.65 -36.31
N GLN A 37 -9.34 17.60 -36.02
CA GLN A 37 -10.61 17.25 -36.64
C GLN A 37 -11.72 17.40 -35.60
N GLN A 38 -12.92 17.77 -36.05
CA GLN A 38 -14.09 17.91 -35.20
C GLN A 38 -15.24 17.04 -35.69
N GLY A 39 -16.03 16.51 -34.76
CA GLY A 39 -17.22 15.74 -35.04
C GLY A 39 -18.32 16.05 -34.05
N GLU A 40 -19.55 16.15 -34.53
CA GLU A 40 -20.74 16.43 -33.73
C GLU A 40 -21.67 15.22 -33.70
N LYS A 41 -22.28 14.96 -32.54
CA LYS A 41 -23.29 13.94 -32.36
C LYS A 41 -24.44 14.48 -31.53
N ARG A 42 -25.63 14.48 -32.12
CA ARG A 42 -26.89 14.84 -31.46
C ARG A 42 -27.57 13.61 -30.88
N PHE A 43 -28.17 13.78 -29.71
CA PHE A 43 -28.93 12.76 -29.00
C PHE A 43 -30.38 13.22 -28.83
N GLU A 44 -31.28 12.26 -28.63
CA GLU A 44 -32.72 12.51 -28.45
C GLU A 44 -33.01 13.33 -27.19
N THR A 45 -32.21 13.16 -26.12
CA THR A 45 -32.41 13.84 -24.84
C THR A 45 -31.10 14.35 -24.25
N VAL A 46 -31.20 15.39 -23.42
CA VAL A 46 -30.07 15.92 -22.64
C VAL A 46 -29.46 14.84 -21.74
N GLY A 47 -30.29 13.98 -21.13
CA GLY A 47 -29.82 12.87 -20.29
C GLY A 47 -28.96 11.86 -21.04
N LYS A 48 -29.38 11.45 -22.25
CA LYS A 48 -28.58 10.54 -23.11
C LYS A 48 -27.26 11.19 -23.54
N ALA A 49 -27.28 12.48 -23.89
CA ALA A 49 -26.06 13.22 -24.22
C ALA A 49 -25.10 13.30 -23.03
N ARG A 50 -25.61 13.55 -21.81
CA ARG A 50 -24.79 13.58 -20.60
C ARG A 50 -24.15 12.23 -20.31
N ALA A 51 -24.91 11.14 -20.36
CA ALA A 51 -24.38 9.79 -20.14
C ALA A 51 -23.31 9.41 -21.17
N ALA A 52 -23.50 9.77 -22.45
CA ALA A 52 -22.51 9.54 -23.50
C ALA A 52 -21.25 10.40 -23.34
N PHE A 53 -21.40 11.64 -22.86
CA PHE A 53 -20.29 12.52 -22.51
C PHE A 53 -19.44 11.92 -21.39
N ASP A 54 -20.08 11.52 -20.29
CA ASP A 54 -19.38 10.97 -19.11
C ASP A 54 -18.72 9.62 -19.45
N LYS A 55 -19.33 8.81 -20.32
CA LYS A 55 -18.72 7.57 -20.84
C LYS A 55 -17.45 7.86 -21.64
N GLN A 56 -17.49 8.75 -22.64
CA GLN A 56 -16.32 9.08 -23.46
C GLN A 56 -15.19 9.69 -22.62
N LEU A 57 -15.54 10.56 -21.67
CA LEU A 57 -14.56 11.15 -20.76
C LEU A 57 -13.84 10.06 -19.96
N ARG A 58 -14.58 9.13 -19.33
CA ARG A 58 -13.97 8.01 -18.58
C ARG A 58 -13.09 7.13 -19.48
N GLU A 59 -13.52 6.82 -20.70
CA GLU A 59 -12.74 6.00 -21.63
C GLU A 59 -11.43 6.69 -22.05
N LYS A 60 -11.43 8.02 -22.23
CA LYS A 60 -10.21 8.77 -22.57
C LYS A 60 -9.25 8.86 -21.39
N LEU A 61 -9.76 9.15 -20.19
CA LEU A 61 -8.95 9.15 -18.96
C LEU A 61 -8.34 7.76 -18.70
N ALA A 62 -9.10 6.68 -18.92
CA ALA A 62 -8.60 5.31 -18.79
C ALA A 62 -7.50 4.96 -19.81
N LYS A 63 -7.46 5.66 -20.94
CA LYS A 63 -6.41 5.54 -21.98
C LYS A 63 -5.19 6.43 -21.72
N GLY A 64 -5.12 7.08 -20.55
CA GLY A 64 -3.97 7.91 -20.16
C GLY A 64 -4.04 9.36 -20.64
N TYR A 65 -5.16 9.83 -21.19
CA TYR A 65 -5.33 11.25 -21.47
C TYR A 65 -5.45 12.03 -20.15
N THR A 66 -4.75 13.15 -20.02
CA THR A 66 -4.69 14.00 -18.83
C THR A 66 -5.25 15.39 -19.12
N ASP A 67 -5.89 16.02 -18.13
CA ASP A 67 -6.41 17.37 -18.28
C ASP A 67 -5.31 18.39 -17.94
N PRO A 68 -4.76 19.18 -18.89
CA PRO A 68 -3.67 20.11 -18.60
C PRO A 68 -4.11 21.34 -17.80
N SER A 69 -5.42 21.59 -17.65
CA SER A 69 -5.93 22.57 -16.68
C SER A 69 -5.92 22.03 -15.25
N THR A 70 -5.74 20.71 -15.12
CA THR A 70 -5.11 20.11 -13.95
C THR A 70 -3.60 20.19 -14.19
N THR A 71 -3.05 21.40 -14.11
CA THR A 71 -1.61 21.62 -13.93
C THR A 71 -1.10 20.55 -12.95
N PRO A 72 0.09 19.93 -13.15
CA PRO A 72 0.68 19.11 -12.10
C PRO A 72 0.64 19.95 -10.82
N THR A 73 -0.28 19.58 -9.93
CA THR A 73 -0.51 20.32 -8.70
C THR A 73 0.81 20.16 -7.96
N ALA A 74 1.41 21.29 -7.55
CA ALA A 74 2.60 21.28 -6.72
C ALA A 74 2.48 20.15 -5.68
N SER A 75 3.55 19.36 -5.49
CA SER A 75 3.52 18.16 -4.66
C SER A 75 2.77 18.43 -3.36
N GLU A 76 1.58 17.84 -3.21
CA GLU A 76 0.74 18.09 -2.05
C GLU A 76 1.30 17.27 -0.90
N THR A 77 1.77 17.92 0.16
CA THR A 77 2.27 17.25 1.37
C THR A 77 1.35 17.58 2.54
N VAL A 78 0.88 16.54 3.23
CA VAL A 78 0.02 16.64 4.40
C VAL A 78 0.70 15.93 5.56
N TYR A 79 0.95 16.67 6.65
CA TYR A 79 1.47 16.15 7.90
C TYR A 79 0.39 16.18 8.99
N LEU A 80 0.30 15.11 9.77
CA LEU A 80 -0.69 14.93 10.83
C LEU A 80 -0.05 14.26 12.06
N GLU A 81 -0.35 14.74 13.26
CA GLU A 81 0.07 14.13 14.53
C GLU A 81 -1.14 13.67 15.34
N HIS A 82 -0.99 12.58 16.09
CA HIS A 82 -1.99 12.15 17.06
C HIS A 82 -1.68 12.76 18.45
N PRO A 83 -2.60 13.53 19.07
CA PRO A 83 -2.30 14.29 20.29
C PRO A 83 -1.89 13.47 21.52
N GLN A 84 -2.15 12.17 21.54
CA GLN A 84 -2.01 11.32 22.74
C GLN A 84 -1.08 10.11 22.57
N SER A 85 -0.61 9.82 21.35
CA SER A 85 0.19 8.60 21.08
C SER A 85 1.59 8.90 20.55
N GLU A 86 1.96 10.18 20.46
CA GLU A 86 3.26 10.62 19.90
C GLU A 86 3.53 10.04 18.51
N ARG A 87 2.48 9.68 17.76
CA ARG A 87 2.56 9.13 16.41
C ARG A 87 2.23 10.19 15.37
N PHE A 88 2.83 10.05 14.20
CA PHE A 88 2.57 10.92 13.07
C PHE A 88 2.35 10.14 11.77
N PHE A 89 1.66 10.79 10.85
CA PHE A 89 1.63 10.46 9.44
C PHE A 89 2.06 11.67 8.63
N GLU A 90 2.86 11.44 7.61
CA GLU A 90 3.04 12.37 6.51
C GLU A 90 2.72 11.65 5.21
N VAL A 91 2.04 12.32 4.30
CA VAL A 91 1.86 11.83 2.94
C VAL A 91 2.15 12.94 1.95
N SER A 92 2.90 12.62 0.91
CA SER A 92 3.08 13.47 -0.25
C SER A 92 2.65 12.76 -1.53
N GLU A 93 2.05 13.49 -2.47
CA GLU A 93 1.71 13.00 -3.81
C GLU A 93 2.29 13.90 -4.88
N ASP A 94 3.00 13.28 -5.82
CA ASP A 94 3.60 13.93 -6.99
C ASP A 94 3.44 13.02 -8.20
N ASN A 95 2.69 13.48 -9.21
CA ASN A 95 2.54 12.79 -10.48
C ASN A 95 2.20 11.29 -10.36
N ASN A 96 1.20 10.97 -9.53
CA ASN A 96 0.72 9.61 -9.28
C ASN A 96 1.73 8.70 -8.55
N ARG A 97 2.78 9.30 -7.96
CA ARG A 97 3.70 8.68 -7.01
C ARG A 97 3.39 9.26 -5.63
N MET A 98 3.19 8.40 -4.66
CA MET A 98 2.89 8.78 -3.29
C MET A 98 4.00 8.27 -2.36
N ARG A 99 4.41 9.12 -1.42
CA ARG A 99 5.33 8.78 -0.34
C ARG A 99 4.59 8.97 0.98
N ILE A 100 4.51 7.92 1.78
CA ILE A 100 3.98 7.98 3.16
C ILE A 100 5.16 7.83 4.12
N ARG A 101 5.20 8.66 5.17
CA ARG A 101 6.07 8.48 6.33
C ARG A 101 5.21 8.29 7.56
N ARG A 102 5.50 7.27 8.37
CA ARG A 102 4.77 7.01 9.62
C ARG A 102 5.66 6.45 10.71
N GLY A 103 5.45 6.91 11.94
CA GLY A 103 6.21 6.45 13.08
C GLY A 103 5.90 7.25 14.33
N GLU A 104 6.74 7.06 15.34
CA GLU A 104 6.74 7.87 16.54
C GLU A 104 7.61 9.12 16.34
N ILE A 105 7.16 10.24 16.91
CA ILE A 105 7.83 11.53 16.81
C ILE A 105 9.23 11.42 17.44
N GLY A 106 10.24 11.85 16.69
CA GLY A 106 11.64 11.80 17.14
C GLY A 106 12.35 10.46 16.95
N LYS A 107 11.66 9.43 16.44
CA LYS A 107 12.25 8.13 16.11
C LYS A 107 12.33 7.91 14.59
N PRO A 108 13.22 7.01 14.11
CA PRO A 108 13.22 6.59 12.71
C PRO A 108 11.86 6.03 12.28
N CYS A 109 11.24 6.63 11.27
CA CYS A 109 9.92 6.26 10.77
C CYS A 109 10.00 5.22 9.65
N LEU A 110 8.90 4.52 9.39
CA LEU A 110 8.75 3.76 8.16
C LEU A 110 8.42 4.72 7.02
N VAL A 111 8.96 4.41 5.84
CA VAL A 111 8.67 5.12 4.61
C VAL A 111 8.08 4.13 3.60
N TYR A 112 7.01 4.53 2.92
CA TYR A 112 6.37 3.73 1.89
C TYR A 112 6.23 4.53 0.60
N GLU A 113 6.81 4.01 -0.47
CA GLU A 113 6.79 4.59 -1.80
C GLU A 113 5.96 3.74 -2.76
N VAL A 114 4.95 4.36 -3.36
CA VAL A 114 4.08 3.68 -4.33
C VAL A 114 3.77 4.56 -5.52
N SER A 115 3.43 3.92 -6.63
CA SER A 115 2.97 4.60 -7.82
C SER A 115 1.81 3.87 -8.46
N TRP A 116 1.00 4.60 -9.23
CA TRP A 116 -0.06 4.03 -10.04
C TRP A 116 0.19 4.32 -11.51
N ALA A 117 -0.21 3.38 -12.37
CA ALA A 117 -0.23 3.62 -13.81
C ALA A 117 -1.47 4.43 -14.24
N THR A 118 -2.62 4.20 -13.59
CA THR A 118 -3.86 4.92 -13.89
C THR A 118 -3.80 6.34 -13.31
N PRO A 119 -3.94 7.40 -14.13
CA PRO A 119 -3.87 8.78 -13.64
C PRO A 119 -4.83 9.06 -12.48
N ASN A 120 -4.45 10.01 -11.62
CA ASN A 120 -5.21 10.49 -10.45
C ASN A 120 -5.47 9.46 -9.34
N ARG A 121 -5.01 8.21 -9.46
CA ARG A 121 -5.19 7.20 -8.40
C ARG A 121 -4.41 7.55 -7.13
N GLY A 122 -3.21 8.11 -7.26
CA GLY A 122 -2.40 8.59 -6.14
C GLY A 122 -3.13 9.66 -5.35
N ARG A 123 -3.63 10.69 -6.03
CA ARG A 123 -4.44 11.75 -5.40
C ARG A 123 -5.68 11.21 -4.69
N THR A 124 -6.48 10.36 -5.34
CA THR A 124 -7.65 9.74 -4.70
C THR A 124 -7.28 8.91 -3.47
N GLN A 125 -6.13 8.23 -3.51
CA GLN A 125 -5.64 7.46 -2.37
C GLN A 125 -5.15 8.37 -1.24
N LEU A 126 -4.44 9.46 -1.53
CA LEU A 126 -4.04 10.47 -0.54
C LEU A 126 -5.26 11.03 0.18
N GLU A 127 -6.28 11.47 -0.56
CA GLU A 127 -7.52 12.03 0.01
C GLU A 127 -8.21 11.02 0.95
N ARG A 128 -8.25 9.74 0.54
CA ARG A 128 -8.83 8.65 1.35
C ARG A 128 -8.05 8.44 2.65
N LEU A 129 -6.72 8.40 2.59
CA LEU A 129 -5.87 8.17 3.76
C LEU A 129 -5.92 9.35 4.73
N VAL A 130 -5.75 10.58 4.23
CA VAL A 130 -5.85 11.79 5.05
C VAL A 130 -7.19 11.88 5.76
N LYS A 131 -8.29 11.54 5.07
CA LYS A 131 -9.61 11.45 5.71
C LYS A 131 -9.62 10.39 6.81
N ALA A 132 -9.17 9.17 6.52
CA ALA A 132 -9.16 8.07 7.49
C ALA A 132 -8.33 8.39 8.74
N TRP A 133 -7.17 9.02 8.58
CA TRP A 133 -6.31 9.42 9.71
C TRP A 133 -6.94 10.55 10.53
N LYS A 134 -7.58 11.53 9.90
CA LYS A 134 -8.35 12.55 10.62
C LYS A 134 -9.52 11.96 11.41
N ASP A 135 -10.25 11.02 10.80
CA ASP A 135 -11.34 10.29 11.47
C ASP A 135 -10.80 9.46 12.66
N ALA A 136 -9.54 9.00 12.59
CA ALA A 136 -8.83 8.31 13.66
C ALA A 136 -8.21 9.26 14.71
N GLY A 137 -8.49 10.57 14.67
CA GLY A 137 -8.05 11.53 15.68
C GLY A 137 -6.72 12.24 15.41
N TYR A 138 -6.10 12.03 14.24
CA TYR A 138 -4.90 12.77 13.85
C TYR A 138 -5.25 14.19 13.40
N ALA A 139 -4.47 15.18 13.85
CA ALA A 139 -4.68 16.60 13.56
C ALA A 139 -3.58 17.14 12.66
N ALA A 140 -3.97 17.98 11.68
CA ALA A 140 -3.03 18.65 10.81
C ALA A 140 -2.23 19.71 11.57
N THR A 141 -0.91 19.62 11.47
CA THR A 141 0.04 20.49 12.17
C THR A 141 1.35 20.58 11.38
N GLN A 142 2.33 21.31 11.88
CA GLN A 142 3.72 21.24 11.43
C GLN A 142 4.48 20.21 12.29
N PRO A 143 5.49 19.51 11.73
CA PRO A 143 6.32 18.61 12.51
C PRO A 143 6.95 19.33 13.72
N SER A 144 6.72 18.77 14.91
CA SER A 144 7.31 19.26 16.15
C SER A 144 8.83 19.04 16.22
N THR A 145 9.35 18.08 15.43
CA THR A 145 10.78 17.78 15.28
C THR A 145 11.09 17.37 13.84
N SER A 146 12.37 17.29 13.49
CA SER A 146 12.79 16.74 12.20
C SER A 146 12.41 15.27 12.06
N ILE A 147 11.77 14.91 10.95
CA ILE A 147 11.43 13.53 10.64
C ILE A 147 12.71 12.76 10.30
N LEU A 148 12.95 11.68 11.04
CA LEU A 148 14.06 10.75 10.80
C LEU A 148 13.54 9.61 9.93
N GLU A 149 14.11 9.42 8.74
CA GLU A 149 13.72 8.30 7.88
C GLU A 149 14.43 7.01 8.33
N GLY A 150 13.64 5.97 8.53
CA GLY A 150 14.10 4.60 8.77
C GLY A 150 13.89 3.72 7.54
N SER A 151 13.29 2.56 7.75
CA SER A 151 13.14 1.54 6.70
C SER A 151 12.19 1.99 5.60
N VAL A 152 12.63 1.79 4.35
CA VAL A 152 11.87 2.16 3.16
C VAL A 152 11.29 0.92 2.50
N ALA A 153 9.98 0.94 2.28
CA ALA A 153 9.26 -0.01 1.45
C ALA A 153 8.88 0.60 0.11
N GLY A 154 8.96 -0.21 -0.93
CA GLY A 154 8.37 0.03 -2.24
C GLY A 154 7.20 -0.90 -2.52
N GLN A 155 6.93 -1.10 -3.81
CA GLN A 155 5.89 -2.00 -4.29
C GLN A 155 6.46 -3.10 -5.19
N LEU A 156 5.89 -4.30 -5.08
CA LEU A 156 6.00 -5.37 -6.07
C LEU A 156 4.60 -5.72 -6.58
N TRP A 157 4.55 -6.41 -7.72
CA TRP A 157 3.31 -6.95 -8.26
C TRP A 157 3.36 -8.48 -8.32
N THR A 158 2.23 -9.13 -8.03
CA THR A 158 2.12 -10.60 -8.01
C THR A 158 2.48 -11.25 -9.35
N ASP A 159 2.15 -10.60 -10.48
CA ASP A 159 2.53 -11.07 -11.82
C ASP A 159 4.04 -10.95 -12.08
N GLU A 160 4.72 -9.96 -11.49
CA GLU A 160 6.17 -9.75 -11.62
C GLU A 160 6.98 -10.78 -10.80
N ILE A 161 6.43 -11.28 -9.70
CA ILE A 161 7.11 -12.25 -8.82
C ILE A 161 6.73 -13.70 -9.08
N LEU A 162 5.71 -13.98 -9.91
CA LEU A 162 5.12 -15.31 -10.09
C LEU A 162 6.15 -16.39 -10.47
N GLN A 163 7.07 -16.06 -11.37
CA GLN A 163 8.12 -16.96 -11.84
C GLN A 163 9.47 -16.72 -11.15
N HIS A 164 9.53 -15.78 -10.22
CA HIS A 164 10.79 -15.39 -9.61
C HIS A 164 11.16 -16.38 -8.48
N PRO A 165 12.27 -17.14 -8.61
CA PRO A 165 12.56 -18.26 -7.71
C PRO A 165 12.74 -17.84 -6.24
N ARG A 166 13.23 -16.61 -6.01
CA ARG A 166 13.36 -16.04 -4.66
C ARG A 166 11.99 -15.91 -3.95
N TYR A 167 10.94 -15.59 -4.70
CA TYR A 167 9.61 -15.29 -4.16
C TYR A 167 8.61 -16.44 -4.31
N ALA A 168 8.99 -17.54 -4.96
CA ALA A 168 8.09 -18.67 -5.24
C ALA A 168 7.30 -19.15 -4.00
N SER A 169 7.96 -19.18 -2.84
CA SER A 169 7.36 -19.61 -1.57
C SER A 169 6.31 -18.65 -0.99
N PHE A 170 6.15 -17.45 -1.56
CA PHE A 170 5.10 -16.50 -1.19
C PHE A 170 3.72 -17.07 -1.55
N PHE A 171 3.58 -17.66 -2.74
CA PHE A 171 2.31 -18.18 -3.22
C PHE A 171 1.88 -19.52 -2.58
N ASP A 172 2.69 -20.04 -1.66
CA ASP A 172 2.37 -21.21 -0.85
C ASP A 172 1.88 -20.80 0.55
N LEU A 173 1.67 -19.51 0.79
CA LEU A 173 1.21 -18.94 2.06
C LEU A 173 -0.30 -18.74 2.04
N GLY A 174 -1.04 -19.71 2.55
CA GLY A 174 -2.48 -19.58 2.72
C GLY A 174 -3.20 -19.16 1.45
N TRP A 175 -3.93 -18.05 1.51
CA TRP A 175 -4.70 -17.50 0.39
C TRP A 175 -3.83 -16.84 -0.70
N ALA A 176 -2.51 -16.66 -0.50
CA ALA A 176 -1.63 -16.14 -1.55
C ALA A 176 -1.65 -17.00 -2.82
N GLY A 177 -2.01 -18.28 -2.73
CA GLY A 177 -2.20 -19.14 -3.90
C GLY A 177 -3.27 -18.63 -4.87
N GLU A 178 -4.31 -17.95 -4.37
CA GLU A 178 -5.39 -17.36 -5.19
C GLU A 178 -4.93 -16.13 -5.99
N LEU A 179 -3.76 -15.58 -5.64
CA LEU A 179 -3.18 -14.40 -6.29
C LEU A 179 -2.38 -14.73 -7.55
N ARG A 180 -2.13 -16.02 -7.85
CA ARG A 180 -1.24 -16.43 -8.97
C ARG A 180 -1.69 -15.89 -10.33
N ASP A 181 -2.99 -15.76 -10.55
CA ASP A 181 -3.58 -15.26 -11.80
C ASP A 181 -4.06 -13.80 -11.71
N GLN A 182 -3.67 -13.08 -10.66
CA GLN A 182 -4.10 -11.71 -10.42
C GLN A 182 -2.91 -10.75 -10.49
N ARG A 183 -3.16 -9.49 -10.90
CA ARG A 183 -2.22 -8.38 -10.69
C ARG A 183 -2.63 -7.62 -9.44
N LYS A 184 -2.01 -7.97 -8.31
CA LYS A 184 -2.18 -7.30 -7.02
C LYS A 184 -0.84 -6.74 -6.57
N ARG A 185 -0.90 -5.61 -5.88
CA ARG A 185 0.28 -4.97 -5.31
C ARG A 185 0.60 -5.60 -3.95
N LEU A 186 1.89 -5.75 -3.71
CA LEU A 186 2.51 -6.20 -2.47
C LEU A 186 3.40 -5.09 -1.94
N ILE A 187 3.51 -5.02 -0.62
CA ILE A 187 4.49 -4.16 0.05
C ILE A 187 5.82 -4.89 0.05
N HIS A 188 6.88 -4.18 -0.29
CA HIS A 188 8.20 -4.78 -0.43
C HIS A 188 9.26 -3.96 0.29
N PHE A 189 9.92 -4.55 1.27
CA PHE A 189 11.11 -3.99 1.92
C PHE A 189 12.36 -4.65 1.33
N PRO A 190 13.05 -4.03 0.35
CA PRO A 190 14.21 -4.66 -0.31
C PRO A 190 15.47 -4.75 0.58
N ASN A 191 15.53 -3.98 1.67
CA ASN A 191 16.73 -3.82 2.51
C ASN A 191 16.45 -4.12 4.00
N GLY A 192 15.48 -4.97 4.28
CA GLY A 192 15.07 -5.34 5.63
C GLY A 192 14.07 -4.34 6.23
N LEU A 193 13.66 -4.65 7.46
CA LEU A 193 12.75 -3.81 8.22
C LEU A 193 13.33 -3.58 9.62
N ALA A 194 13.72 -2.35 9.91
CA ALA A 194 14.05 -1.85 11.23
C ALA A 194 12.93 -0.95 11.77
N TYR A 195 12.54 -1.16 13.03
CA TYR A 195 11.55 -0.34 13.74
C TYR A 195 11.91 -0.18 15.22
N ASP A 196 11.85 1.06 15.73
CA ASP A 196 12.14 1.36 17.14
C ASP A 196 10.86 1.49 17.97
N GLY A 197 10.43 0.38 18.55
CA GLY A 197 9.23 0.25 19.38
C GLY A 197 8.52 -1.07 19.13
N ASP A 198 7.26 -1.13 19.52
CA ASP A 198 6.36 -2.24 19.20
C ASP A 198 5.86 -2.09 17.76
N PHE A 199 5.94 -3.16 16.98
CA PHE A 199 5.51 -3.19 15.60
C PHE A 199 4.59 -4.37 15.33
N ASP A 200 3.30 -4.05 15.23
CA ASP A 200 2.29 -4.96 14.70
C ASP A 200 2.24 -4.80 13.17
N LEU A 201 2.49 -5.89 12.44
CA LEU A 201 2.44 -5.94 10.98
C LEU A 201 1.08 -5.49 10.45
N GLU A 202 0.01 -5.59 11.23
CA GLU A 202 -1.31 -5.12 10.83
C GLU A 202 -1.38 -3.61 10.63
N GLU A 203 -0.52 -2.85 11.30
CA GLU A 203 -0.47 -1.40 11.13
C GLU A 203 0.03 -0.99 9.74
N ILE A 204 0.57 -1.92 8.96
CA ILE A 204 0.91 -1.68 7.56
C ILE A 204 -0.35 -1.41 6.71
N ALA A 205 -1.52 -1.89 7.13
CA ALA A 205 -2.80 -1.59 6.48
C ALA A 205 -3.13 -0.08 6.49
N ASP A 206 -2.55 0.69 7.41
CA ASP A 206 -2.70 2.14 7.47
C ASP A 206 -2.07 2.85 6.26
N MET A 207 -1.14 2.18 5.55
CA MET A 207 -0.49 2.70 4.35
C MET A 207 -1.26 2.37 3.06
N GLY A 208 -2.23 1.46 3.12
CA GLY A 208 -2.99 1.03 1.95
C GLY A 208 -3.53 -0.40 2.05
N LEU A 209 -4.42 -0.77 1.11
CA LEU A 209 -4.92 -2.14 0.99
C LEU A 209 -4.01 -2.90 0.03
N GLU A 210 -3.03 -3.61 0.59
CA GLU A 210 -2.06 -4.39 -0.17
C GLU A 210 -2.26 -5.88 0.07
N ALA A 211 -2.02 -6.69 -0.96
CA ALA A 211 -2.36 -8.12 -0.90
C ALA A 211 -1.37 -8.94 -0.04
N GLY A 212 -0.18 -8.41 0.23
CA GLY A 212 0.79 -9.09 1.06
C GLY A 212 2.06 -8.28 1.24
N LEU A 213 2.98 -8.87 1.99
CA LEU A 213 4.22 -8.25 2.40
C LEU A 213 5.40 -9.19 2.09
N ILE A 214 6.44 -8.63 1.48
CA ILE A 214 7.73 -9.30 1.29
C ILE A 214 8.81 -8.43 1.93
N ILE A 215 9.63 -9.03 2.79
CA ILE A 215 10.80 -8.38 3.37
C ILE A 215 12.04 -9.17 2.91
N GLU A 216 12.95 -8.51 2.21
CA GLU A 216 14.26 -9.04 1.89
C GLU A 216 15.26 -8.57 2.92
N GLY A 217 16.00 -9.50 3.54
CA GLY A 217 16.93 -9.17 4.61
C GLY A 217 16.30 -9.23 6.00
N ASP A 218 17.05 -8.74 6.99
CA ASP A 218 16.70 -8.90 8.40
C ASP A 218 15.55 -7.98 8.83
N VAL A 219 14.72 -8.49 9.73
CA VAL A 219 13.75 -7.72 10.51
C VAL A 219 14.34 -7.44 11.89
N ARG A 220 14.36 -6.18 12.32
CA ARG A 220 14.94 -5.70 13.57
C ARG A 220 13.96 -4.77 14.27
N VAL A 221 13.27 -5.27 15.29
CA VAL A 221 12.27 -4.51 16.05
C VAL A 221 12.76 -4.41 17.49
N SER A 222 12.88 -3.21 18.06
CA SER A 222 13.40 -3.06 19.43
C SER A 222 12.42 -3.57 20.50
N GLY A 223 11.12 -3.56 20.21
CA GLY A 223 10.05 -4.04 21.10
C GLY A 223 9.42 -5.37 20.68
N VAL A 224 8.09 -5.41 20.69
CA VAL A 224 7.29 -6.56 20.26
C VAL A 224 7.10 -6.53 18.75
N PHE A 225 7.52 -7.57 18.04
CA PHE A 225 7.15 -7.80 16.65
C PHE A 225 5.96 -8.76 16.59
N SER A 226 4.85 -8.37 15.95
CA SER A 226 3.67 -9.23 15.93
C SER A 226 2.87 -9.25 14.64
N GLN A 227 2.13 -10.35 14.45
CA GLN A 227 0.99 -10.44 13.53
C GLN A 227 -0.05 -11.40 14.14
N LEU A 228 -1.10 -10.86 14.74
CA LEU A 228 -1.99 -11.61 15.64
C LEU A 228 -3.35 -11.98 15.04
N THR A 229 -3.72 -11.39 13.91
CA THR A 229 -4.99 -11.66 13.23
C THR A 229 -4.79 -12.01 11.76
N TYR A 230 -5.87 -12.53 11.16
CA TYR A 230 -5.96 -12.94 9.75
C TYR A 230 -6.22 -11.76 8.79
N THR A 231 -6.06 -10.49 9.22
CA THR A 231 -6.52 -9.36 8.40
C THR A 231 -5.54 -8.99 7.28
N TYR A 232 -4.73 -7.96 7.49
CA TYR A 232 -3.73 -7.47 6.55
C TYR A 232 -2.38 -7.32 7.27
N PRO A 233 -1.24 -7.51 6.60
CA PRO A 233 -1.10 -8.14 5.29
C PRO A 233 -1.52 -9.62 5.37
N GLY A 234 -2.34 -10.08 4.43
CA GLY A 234 -2.87 -11.43 4.56
C GLY A 234 -1.85 -12.53 4.25
N SER A 235 -0.68 -12.21 3.68
CA SER A 235 0.46 -13.13 3.59
C SER A 235 1.77 -12.35 3.71
N THR A 236 2.70 -12.88 4.52
CA THR A 236 3.98 -12.24 4.84
C THR A 236 5.13 -13.21 4.58
N LEU A 237 6.06 -12.85 3.69
CA LEU A 237 7.29 -13.59 3.44
C LEU A 237 8.50 -12.78 3.88
N ILE A 238 9.29 -13.32 4.79
CA ILE A 238 10.54 -12.73 5.26
C ILE A 238 11.70 -13.59 4.76
N LEU A 239 12.61 -12.97 4.01
CA LEU A 239 13.80 -13.57 3.41
C LEU A 239 15.05 -13.13 4.17
N GLY A 240 15.06 -13.38 5.46
CA GLY A 240 16.12 -13.03 6.40
C GLY A 240 15.76 -13.44 7.82
N ASN A 241 16.53 -12.94 8.79
CA ASN A 241 16.32 -13.28 10.19
C ASN A 241 15.42 -12.25 10.88
N ILE A 242 14.72 -12.66 11.93
CA ILE A 242 14.00 -11.76 12.83
C ILE A 242 14.82 -11.55 14.10
N TYR A 243 14.95 -10.30 14.51
CA TYR A 243 15.48 -9.86 15.80
C TYR A 243 14.42 -9.00 16.47
N ALA A 244 13.89 -9.45 17.60
CA ALA A 244 12.96 -8.66 18.40
C ALA A 244 13.10 -8.97 19.88
N HIS A 245 12.62 -8.08 20.75
CA HIS A 245 12.55 -8.40 22.18
C HIS A 245 11.51 -9.52 22.41
N SER A 246 10.31 -9.36 21.84
CA SER A 246 9.29 -10.40 21.83
C SER A 246 8.74 -10.63 20.42
N PHE A 247 8.33 -11.86 20.13
CA PHE A 247 7.61 -12.20 18.91
C PHE A 247 6.24 -12.81 19.21
N GLY A 248 5.19 -12.25 18.61
CA GLY A 248 3.82 -12.74 18.73
C GLY A 248 3.23 -13.10 17.36
N HIS A 249 2.75 -14.32 17.21
CA HIS A 249 2.11 -14.76 15.96
C HIS A 249 0.85 -15.55 16.30
N LYS A 250 -0.25 -15.25 15.58
CA LYS A 250 -1.51 -15.98 15.71
C LYS A 250 -2.30 -15.93 14.40
N ASP A 251 -2.81 -17.09 13.99
CA ASP A 251 -3.76 -17.26 12.88
C ASP A 251 -3.38 -16.51 11.59
N SER A 252 -2.10 -16.29 11.32
CA SER A 252 -1.63 -15.50 10.18
C SER A 252 -0.65 -16.27 9.29
N HIS A 253 -0.60 -15.91 8.00
CA HIS A 253 0.24 -16.58 7.01
C HIS A 253 1.61 -15.92 6.88
N LEU A 254 2.42 -16.04 7.93
CA LEU A 254 3.78 -15.54 7.98
C LEU A 254 4.78 -16.69 7.79
N ARG A 255 5.74 -16.50 6.89
CA ARG A 255 6.85 -17.44 6.67
C ARG A 255 8.17 -16.71 6.73
N VAL A 256 9.09 -17.26 7.53
CA VAL A 256 10.46 -16.78 7.68
C VAL A 256 11.40 -17.78 7.02
N LYS A 257 12.21 -17.32 6.08
CA LYS A 257 13.33 -18.07 5.49
C LYS A 257 14.64 -17.62 6.15
N GLY A 258 14.74 -17.87 7.45
CA GLY A 258 15.85 -17.48 8.31
C GLY A 258 15.54 -17.82 9.77
N ASP A 259 16.38 -17.35 10.68
CA ASP A 259 16.21 -17.59 12.12
C ASP A 259 15.27 -16.55 12.74
N VAL A 260 14.53 -16.96 13.77
CA VAL A 260 13.83 -16.03 14.67
C VAL A 260 14.59 -15.97 16.00
N ARG A 261 15.10 -14.79 16.33
CA ARG A 261 15.92 -14.52 17.52
C ARG A 261 15.20 -13.52 18.40
N VAL A 262 14.55 -14.05 19.44
CA VAL A 262 13.80 -13.26 20.41
C VAL A 262 14.07 -13.72 21.82
N GLU A 263 13.88 -12.83 22.78
CA GLU A 263 13.95 -13.19 24.20
C GLU A 263 12.66 -13.89 24.65
N ASN A 264 11.51 -13.48 24.10
CA ASN A 264 10.21 -14.01 24.48
C ASN A 264 9.35 -14.38 23.25
N ILE A 265 8.62 -15.49 23.36
CA ILE A 265 7.54 -15.84 22.41
C ILE A 265 6.20 -15.61 23.09
N ILE A 266 5.32 -14.88 22.42
CA ILE A 266 3.97 -14.57 22.89
C ILE A 266 2.98 -15.49 22.20
N THR A 267 2.36 -16.39 22.97
CA THR A 267 1.24 -17.23 22.50
C THR A 267 -0.08 -16.65 23.00
N ALA A 268 -0.85 -16.01 22.13
CA ALA A 268 -2.14 -15.45 22.52
C ALA A 268 -3.23 -16.53 22.55
N SER A 269 -3.57 -17.06 23.74
CA SER A 269 -4.81 -17.84 23.91
C SER A 269 -6.00 -16.93 23.67
N THR A 270 -7.03 -17.45 23.01
CA THR A 270 -8.29 -16.79 22.66
C THR A 270 -8.72 -15.80 23.75
N THR A 271 -8.88 -14.53 23.36
CA THR A 271 -9.32 -13.38 24.20
C THR A 271 -8.22 -12.60 24.94
N MET A 272 -7.39 -11.85 24.22
CA MET A 272 -6.84 -10.60 24.79
C MET A 272 -6.98 -9.48 23.76
N ALA A 273 -7.82 -8.51 24.10
CA ALA A 273 -7.91 -7.23 23.42
C ALA A 273 -6.58 -6.45 23.59
N ARG A 274 -6.37 -5.49 22.70
CA ARG A 274 -5.20 -4.61 22.44
C ARG A 274 -4.49 -3.91 23.62
N SER A 275 -4.68 -4.30 24.87
CA SER A 275 -3.99 -3.72 26.02
C SER A 275 -3.48 -4.79 27.00
N ARG A 276 -2.15 -4.83 27.14
CA ARG A 276 -1.34 -5.64 28.07
C ARG A 276 -1.18 -7.13 27.73
N LEU A 277 -0.15 -7.44 26.96
CA LEU A 277 0.45 -8.78 26.91
C LEU A 277 1.39 -8.97 28.11
N LEU A 278 0.84 -9.25 29.30
CA LEU A 278 1.60 -9.69 30.48
C LEU A 278 1.24 -11.16 30.75
N GLY A 279 2.06 -12.07 30.23
CA GLY A 279 1.88 -13.51 30.40
C GLY A 279 2.95 -14.32 29.69
N ALA A 280 4.22 -14.01 29.95
CA ALA A 280 5.35 -14.78 29.42
C ALA A 280 5.35 -16.19 30.03
N ARG A 281 5.41 -17.23 29.19
CA ARG A 281 6.07 -18.49 29.55
C ARG A 281 7.48 -18.42 28.98
N THR A 282 8.47 -18.34 29.87
CA THR A 282 9.89 -18.40 29.53
C THR A 282 10.23 -19.79 28.98
N GLY A 283 10.31 -19.92 27.66
CA GLY A 283 11.00 -21.04 27.01
C GLY A 283 12.48 -20.70 26.88
N GLN A 284 13.35 -21.56 27.41
CA GLN A 284 14.80 -21.38 27.42
C GLN A 284 15.40 -21.21 26.00
N LEU A 285 16.44 -20.37 25.93
CA LEU A 285 17.32 -20.14 24.77
C LEU A 285 17.67 -21.43 24.02
N GLY A 286 17.22 -21.52 22.77
CA GLY A 286 17.67 -22.50 21.80
C GLY A 286 17.45 -21.96 20.40
N SER A 287 18.47 -22.00 19.55
CA SER A 287 18.30 -21.85 18.11
C SER A 287 17.38 -22.98 17.63
N VAL A 288 16.09 -22.71 17.46
CA VAL A 288 15.14 -23.69 16.92
C VAL A 288 15.20 -23.62 15.40
N PRO A 289 15.63 -24.69 14.68
CA PRO A 289 15.47 -24.75 13.24
C PRO A 289 13.98 -24.85 12.92
N ILE A 290 13.45 -23.90 12.16
CA ILE A 290 12.00 -23.79 11.89
C ILE A 290 11.63 -24.67 10.69
N THR A 291 11.62 -25.98 10.92
CA THR A 291 10.59 -26.85 10.31
C THR A 291 9.33 -26.87 11.20
N ALA A 292 9.44 -26.36 12.42
CA ALA A 292 8.43 -26.43 13.47
C ALA A 292 7.79 -25.05 13.74
N CYS A 293 6.93 -24.59 12.84
CA CYS A 293 5.88 -23.60 13.14
C CYS A 293 4.72 -23.83 12.15
N TRP A 294 4.16 -25.04 12.17
CA TRP A 294 2.79 -25.29 11.72
C TRP A 294 1.98 -25.61 12.96
N ALA A 295 1.11 -24.70 13.35
CA ALA A 295 0.06 -24.98 14.33
C ALA A 295 -1.18 -24.19 13.94
N ASN A 296 -1.87 -24.65 12.89
CA ASN A 296 -3.31 -24.49 12.86
C ASN A 296 -3.91 -25.82 13.32
N THR A 297 -4.87 -25.72 14.22
CA THR A 297 -5.72 -26.81 14.70
C THR A 297 -6.17 -27.68 13.53
N GLY A 298 -5.63 -28.90 13.46
CA GLY A 298 -5.99 -29.93 12.49
C GLY A 298 -4.89 -30.34 11.53
N SER A 299 -3.73 -30.84 12.01
CA SER A 299 -3.00 -31.94 11.37
C SER A 299 -1.77 -32.35 12.19
N HIS A 300 -1.50 -33.66 12.18
CA HIS A 300 -0.51 -34.40 12.97
C HIS A 300 0.94 -33.94 12.73
N ALA A 301 1.73 -33.91 13.81
CA ALA A 301 3.19 -33.95 13.73
C ALA A 301 3.65 -35.41 13.88
N GLU A 302 4.25 -35.97 12.82
CA GLU A 302 5.09 -37.17 12.94
C GLU A 302 6.53 -36.73 13.19
N PHE A 303 7.16 -37.41 14.15
CA PHE A 303 8.55 -37.22 14.57
C PHE A 303 9.42 -38.26 13.87
N LEU A 304 10.54 -37.84 13.28
CA LEU A 304 11.71 -38.68 13.07
C LEU A 304 12.92 -37.99 13.72
#